data_AF-A0A4U3A717-F1
#
_entry.id   AF-A0A4U3A717-F1
#
_cell.length_a   1.000
_cell.length_b   1.000
_cell.length_c   1.000
_cell.angle_alpha   90.00
_cell.angle_beta   90.00
_cell.angle_gamma   90.00
#
_symmetry.space_group_name_H-M   'P 1'
#
loop_
_entity.id
_entity.type
_entity.pdbx_description
1 polymer ?
#
loop_
_entity_poly.entity_id
_entity_poly.type
_entity_poly.pdbx_seq_one_letter_code
_entity_poly.pdbx_strand_id
1 'polypeptide(L)'
;GSFINEKGTSKLNFVTEKNGRTYLRESTYKSTPDLGQGAMTHYLAEKLEDNVLSKKTAAAWAKREGVKFYLVNEKFSSIEYLVQPKLITTQITRKEGLAGYWEGRKITGPNTATHQLQIPVMNGRDTTETHFYTEGGNEYMEMAGLLYVSGTNVKPLDAGQSSKVTLQANGHAKWFTIPQAAAGKMMTVTLPSKGAFAVYDENGVCVNFTIVSGNNKVKLPKNGTVVIAGAPNSEFAITLN
;
A
#
# COMPACT_ATOMS: atom_id res chain seq x y z
N GLY A 1 -20.42 27.38 -14.39
CA GLY A 1 -21.79 26.82 -14.30
C GLY A 1 -21.91 25.91 -13.09
N SER A 2 -23.12 25.50 -12.72
CA SER A 2 -23.35 24.48 -11.69
C SER A 2 -23.97 23.24 -12.33
N PHE A 3 -23.64 22.07 -11.80
CA PHE A 3 -24.23 20.79 -12.19
C PHE A 3 -25.11 20.34 -11.03
N ILE A 4 -26.39 20.09 -11.29
CA ILE A 4 -27.36 19.71 -10.26
C ILE A 4 -27.93 18.35 -10.68
N ASN A 5 -28.03 17.43 -9.72
CA ASN A 5 -28.66 16.13 -10.01
C ASN A 5 -30.18 16.29 -10.22
N GLU A 6 -30.83 15.29 -10.82
CA GLU A 6 -32.27 15.33 -11.14
C GLU A 6 -33.16 15.60 -9.93
N LYS A 7 -32.75 15.14 -8.75
CA LYS A 7 -33.48 15.29 -7.48
C LYS A 7 -33.29 16.67 -6.83
N GLY A 8 -32.38 17.50 -7.34
CA GLY A 8 -32.03 18.79 -6.74
C GLY A 8 -31.30 18.69 -5.40
N THR A 9 -30.85 17.50 -5.00
CA THR A 9 -30.25 17.24 -3.69
C THR A 9 -28.73 17.37 -3.67
N SER A 10 -28.05 17.38 -4.82
CA SER A 10 -26.61 17.65 -4.91
C SER A 10 -26.32 18.65 -6.03
N LYS A 11 -25.42 19.58 -5.71
CA LYS A 11 -24.93 20.62 -6.61
C LYS A 11 -23.41 20.62 -6.60
N LEU A 12 -22.82 20.48 -7.78
CA LEU A 12 -21.39 20.60 -8.02
C LEU A 12 -21.08 21.90 -8.75
N ASN A 13 -20.02 22.58 -8.34
CA ASN A 13 -19.48 23.72 -9.09
C ASN A 13 -17.97 23.84 -8.89
N PHE A 14 -17.29 24.37 -9.91
CA PHE A 14 -15.92 24.83 -9.74
C PHE A 14 -15.93 26.19 -9.02
N VAL A 15 -15.01 26.37 -8.08
CA VAL A 15 -14.81 27.63 -7.35
C VAL A 15 -13.33 27.89 -7.18
N THR A 16 -12.89 29.10 -7.49
CA THR A 16 -11.55 29.58 -7.16
C THR A 16 -11.65 30.34 -5.84
N GLU A 17 -10.97 29.85 -4.81
CA GLU A 17 -11.01 30.44 -3.48
C GLU A 17 -9.91 31.50 -3.30
N LYS A 18 -9.93 32.22 -2.16
CA LYS A 18 -8.98 33.31 -1.86
C LYS A 18 -7.50 32.90 -1.88
N ASN A 19 -7.20 31.61 -1.75
CA ASN A 19 -5.85 31.06 -1.86
C ASN A 19 -5.40 30.84 -3.32
N GLY A 20 -6.20 31.26 -4.31
CA GLY A 20 -5.89 31.13 -5.73
C GLY A 20 -6.10 29.72 -6.31
N ARG A 21 -6.50 28.75 -5.49
CA ARG A 21 -6.72 27.36 -5.91
C ARG A 21 -8.15 27.16 -6.38
N THR A 22 -8.31 26.29 -7.37
CA THR A 22 -9.62 25.95 -7.93
C THR A 22 -10.06 24.58 -7.44
N TYR A 23 -11.25 24.52 -6.88
CA TYR A 23 -11.82 23.32 -6.28
C TYR A 23 -13.11 22.89 -6.98
N LEU A 24 -13.36 21.58 -6.98
CA LEU A 24 -14.70 21.04 -7.21
C LEU A 24 -15.44 21.05 -5.86
N ARG A 25 -16.36 21.97 -5.69
CA ARG A 25 -17.21 22.08 -4.50
C ARG A 25 -18.51 21.32 -4.70
N GLU A 26 -18.90 20.56 -3.69
CA GLU A 26 -20.21 19.92 -3.60
C GLU A 26 -21.02 20.53 -2.45
N SER A 27 -22.28 20.86 -2.72
CA SER A 27 -23.31 21.13 -1.72
C SER A 27 -24.38 20.06 -1.84
N THR A 28 -24.63 19.32 -0.77
CA THR A 28 -25.52 18.15 -0.77
C THR A 28 -26.47 18.15 0.42
N TYR A 29 -27.70 17.66 0.18
CA TYR A 29 -28.72 17.39 1.18
C TYR A 29 -28.93 15.88 1.29
N LYS A 30 -28.75 15.33 2.49
CA LYS A 30 -28.96 13.90 2.77
C LYS A 30 -30.07 13.73 3.79
N SER A 31 -31.20 13.18 3.33
CA SER A 31 -32.31 12.80 4.20
C SER A 31 -32.05 11.41 4.81
N THR A 32 -32.26 11.30 6.12
CA THR A 32 -32.18 10.05 6.87
C THR A 32 -33.57 9.78 7.45
N PRO A 33 -34.20 8.63 7.18
CA PRO A 33 -35.50 8.29 7.74
C PRO A 33 -35.51 8.52 9.26
N ASP A 34 -36.57 9.14 9.76
CA ASP A 34 -36.81 9.45 11.18
C ASP A 34 -35.79 10.38 11.87
N LEU A 35 -34.74 10.82 11.16
CA LEU A 35 -33.67 11.69 11.68
C LEU A 35 -33.59 13.05 10.96
N GLY A 36 -34.40 13.27 9.91
CA GLY A 36 -34.48 14.52 9.18
C GLY A 36 -33.46 14.65 8.06
N GLN A 37 -33.06 15.87 7.72
CA GLN A 37 -32.17 16.18 6.60
C GLN A 37 -30.94 16.94 7.05
N GLY A 38 -29.75 16.43 6.69
CA GLY A 38 -28.49 17.13 6.86
C GLY A 38 -28.07 17.85 5.58
N ALA A 39 -27.51 19.04 5.71
CA ALA A 39 -26.85 19.77 4.63
C ALA A 39 -25.34 19.75 4.83
N MET A 40 -24.57 19.52 3.77
CA MET A 40 -23.12 19.53 3.80
C MET A 40 -22.59 20.27 2.59
N THR A 41 -21.58 21.12 2.79
CA THR A 41 -20.82 21.71 1.69
C THR A 41 -19.34 21.43 1.93
N HIS A 42 -18.69 20.80 0.97
CA HIS A 42 -17.28 20.45 1.04
C HIS A 42 -16.60 20.53 -0.33
N TYR A 43 -15.28 20.39 -0.34
CA TYR A 43 -14.49 20.30 -1.55
C TYR A 43 -14.16 18.83 -1.84
N LEU A 44 -14.51 18.34 -3.03
CA LEU A 44 -14.28 16.96 -3.46
C LEU A 44 -12.91 16.77 -4.09
N ALA A 45 -12.43 17.78 -4.81
CA ALA A 45 -11.16 17.73 -5.52
C ALA A 45 -10.59 19.14 -5.68
N GLU A 46 -9.29 19.21 -5.92
CA GLU A 46 -8.59 20.41 -6.34
C GLU A 46 -8.03 20.20 -7.75
N LYS A 47 -8.09 21.25 -8.58
CA LYS A 47 -7.47 21.25 -9.90
C LYS A 47 -5.95 21.16 -9.73
N LEU A 48 -5.35 20.13 -10.34
CA LEU A 48 -3.91 19.99 -10.40
C LEU A 48 -3.31 20.94 -11.42
N GLU A 49 -2.12 21.45 -11.10
CA GLU A 49 -1.27 22.18 -12.05
C GLU A 49 -0.49 21.21 -12.95
N ASP A 50 -0.07 21.69 -14.11
CA ASP A 50 0.80 20.90 -14.98
C ASP A 50 2.12 20.57 -14.27
N ASN A 51 2.56 19.32 -14.41
CA ASN A 51 3.86 18.87 -13.88
C ASN A 51 4.65 18.08 -14.94
N VAL A 52 5.45 18.79 -15.72
CA VAL A 52 6.32 18.18 -16.72
C VAL A 52 7.59 17.68 -16.04
N LEU A 53 7.83 16.37 -16.13
CA LEU A 53 9.02 15.76 -15.52
C LEU A 53 10.27 16.01 -16.35
N SER A 54 11.39 16.21 -15.66
CA SER A 54 12.71 16.10 -16.32
C SER A 54 12.91 14.69 -16.89
N LYS A 55 13.74 14.56 -17.94
CA LYS A 55 14.08 13.24 -18.53
C LYS A 55 14.60 12.25 -17.47
N LYS A 56 15.45 12.72 -16.55
CA LYS A 56 16.02 11.92 -15.46
C LYS A 56 14.91 11.40 -14.52
N THR A 57 14.01 12.28 -14.12
CA THR A 57 12.89 11.93 -13.24
C THR A 57 11.94 10.94 -13.93
N ALA A 58 11.54 11.23 -15.17
CA ALA A 58 10.65 10.34 -15.93
C ALA A 58 11.25 8.92 -16.08
N ALA A 59 12.54 8.81 -16.39
CA ALA A 59 13.22 7.53 -16.52
C ALA A 59 13.30 6.75 -15.20
N ALA A 60 13.54 7.42 -14.06
CA ALA A 60 13.56 6.77 -12.76
C ALA A 60 12.18 6.18 -12.39
N TRP A 61 11.12 6.96 -12.60
CA TRP A 61 9.75 6.52 -12.31
C TRP A 61 9.26 5.44 -13.28
N ALA A 62 9.66 5.49 -14.55
CA ALA A 62 9.33 4.44 -15.52
C ALA A 62 9.88 3.06 -15.11
N LYS A 63 11.03 3.00 -14.43
CA LYS A 63 11.58 1.74 -13.89
C LYS A 63 10.75 1.16 -12.74
N ARG A 64 9.99 2.00 -12.04
CA ARG A 64 9.13 1.59 -10.92
C ARG A 64 7.70 1.28 -11.35
N GLU A 65 7.33 1.63 -12.58
CA GLU A 65 6.00 1.37 -13.13
C GLU A 65 5.68 -0.14 -13.08
N GLY A 66 4.55 -0.49 -12.47
CA GLY A 66 4.15 -1.88 -12.26
C GLY A 66 4.92 -2.63 -11.17
N VAL A 67 5.92 -2.03 -10.52
CA VAL A 67 6.62 -2.67 -9.41
C VAL A 67 5.74 -2.67 -8.17
N LYS A 68 5.56 -3.85 -7.56
CA LYS A 68 4.92 -4.01 -6.26
C LYS A 68 5.95 -3.80 -5.15
N PHE A 69 5.57 -3.10 -4.09
CA PHE A 69 6.34 -2.79 -2.91
C PHE A 69 5.67 -3.44 -1.70
N TYR A 70 6.47 -4.01 -0.79
CA TYR A 70 6.00 -4.84 0.32
C TYR A 70 6.42 -4.26 1.67
N LEU A 71 5.47 -4.09 2.58
CA LEU A 71 5.67 -3.46 3.89
C LEU A 71 6.57 -4.31 4.78
N VAL A 72 7.63 -3.72 5.34
CA VAL A 72 8.62 -4.44 6.14
C VAL A 72 8.69 -4.01 7.60
N ASN A 73 8.22 -2.82 7.97
CA ASN A 73 8.30 -2.31 9.36
C ASN A 73 6.99 -2.47 10.16
N GLU A 74 6.05 -3.27 9.68
CA GLU A 74 4.80 -3.56 10.39
C GLU A 74 5.03 -4.51 11.57
N LYS A 75 4.28 -4.30 12.65
CA LYS A 75 4.38 -5.17 13.83
C LYS A 75 3.83 -6.55 13.48
N PHE A 76 4.54 -7.61 13.87
CA PHE A 76 4.13 -9.01 13.58
C PHE A 76 2.70 -9.36 14.05
N SER A 77 2.20 -8.69 15.08
CA SER A 77 0.87 -8.89 15.65
C SER A 77 -0.21 -7.95 15.08
N SER A 78 0.13 -7.17 14.04
CA SER A 78 -0.76 -6.16 13.48
C SER A 78 -1.88 -6.80 12.67
N ILE A 79 -3.11 -6.34 12.89
CA ILE A 79 -4.28 -6.82 12.14
C ILE A 79 -4.21 -6.40 10.66
N GLU A 80 -3.37 -5.42 10.34
CA GLU A 80 -3.16 -4.91 8.98
C GLU A 80 -2.80 -6.02 7.98
N TYR A 81 -2.04 -7.04 8.43
CA TYR A 81 -1.75 -8.25 7.63
C TYR A 81 -2.99 -9.03 7.19
N LEU A 82 -4.13 -8.85 7.86
CA LEU A 82 -5.40 -9.47 7.48
C LEU A 82 -6.33 -8.52 6.73
N VAL A 83 -6.48 -7.28 7.21
CA VAL A 83 -7.61 -6.42 6.80
C VAL A 83 -7.26 -5.39 5.72
N GLN A 84 -5.97 -5.10 5.48
CA GLN A 84 -5.55 -3.94 4.68
C GLN A 84 -4.51 -4.33 3.62
N PRO A 85 -4.89 -5.12 2.59
CA PRO A 85 -3.96 -5.61 1.58
C PRO A 85 -3.24 -4.49 0.80
N LYS A 86 -3.89 -3.34 0.64
CA LYS A 86 -3.32 -2.13 0.01
C LYS A 86 -2.30 -1.40 0.88
N LEU A 87 -2.37 -1.56 2.19
CA LEU A 87 -1.38 -1.03 3.12
C LEU A 87 -0.15 -1.94 3.15
N ILE A 88 -0.36 -3.25 3.19
CA ILE A 88 0.71 -4.25 3.27
C ILE A 88 1.49 -4.39 1.96
N THR A 89 0.81 -4.20 0.82
CA THR A 89 1.47 -4.12 -0.49
C THR A 89 0.90 -2.97 -1.31
N THR A 90 1.76 -2.23 -1.98
CA THR A 90 1.36 -1.14 -2.88
C THR A 90 2.09 -1.27 -4.21
N GLN A 91 1.43 -0.93 -5.32
CA GLN A 91 2.00 -1.01 -6.65
C GLN A 91 2.02 0.39 -7.26
N ILE A 92 3.15 0.76 -7.86
CA ILE A 92 3.25 2.04 -8.55
C ILE A 92 2.61 1.88 -9.93
N THR A 93 1.40 2.42 -10.04
CA THR A 93 0.66 2.49 -11.30
C THR A 93 0.24 3.94 -11.52
N ARG A 94 0.92 4.64 -12.43
CA ARG A 94 0.59 6.01 -12.81
C ARG A 94 -0.44 6.02 -13.93
N LYS A 95 -1.41 6.93 -13.80
CA LYS A 95 -2.47 7.08 -14.80
C LYS A 95 -1.93 7.78 -16.05
N GLU A 96 -2.32 7.27 -17.21
CA GLU A 96 -2.05 7.94 -18.49
C GLU A 96 -2.56 9.39 -18.46
N GLY A 97 -1.77 10.32 -19.01
CA GLY A 97 -2.05 11.75 -18.95
C GLY A 97 -1.68 12.45 -17.63
N LEU A 98 -1.28 11.71 -16.59
CA LEU A 98 -0.84 12.26 -15.29
C LEU A 98 0.59 11.85 -14.94
N ALA A 99 1.49 11.78 -15.94
CA ALA A 99 2.84 11.25 -15.75
C ALA A 99 3.67 11.98 -14.68
N GLY A 100 3.37 13.26 -14.42
CA GLY A 100 3.98 14.06 -13.37
C GLY A 100 3.44 13.82 -11.96
N TYR A 101 2.46 12.94 -11.81
CA TYR A 101 1.82 12.64 -10.54
C TYR A 101 1.81 11.13 -10.31
N TRP A 102 1.85 10.76 -9.04
CA TRP A 102 1.52 9.42 -8.60
C TRP A 102 0.41 9.53 -7.56
N GLU A 103 -0.79 9.08 -7.94
CA GLU A 103 -2.02 9.38 -7.21
C GLU A 103 -2.18 10.90 -7.03
N GLY A 104 -2.40 11.37 -5.80
CA GLY A 104 -2.49 12.79 -5.46
C GLY A 104 -1.14 13.48 -5.20
N ARG A 105 -0.01 12.78 -5.38
CA ARG A 105 1.34 13.30 -5.05
C ARG A 105 1.99 13.85 -6.30
N LYS A 106 2.51 15.07 -6.22
CA LYS A 106 3.34 15.65 -7.27
C LYS A 106 4.72 15.00 -7.22
N ILE A 107 5.18 14.46 -8.34
CA ILE A 107 6.54 13.95 -8.45
C ILE A 107 7.50 15.14 -8.51
N THR A 108 8.37 15.24 -7.51
CA THR A 108 9.30 16.36 -7.32
C THR A 108 10.73 16.03 -7.73
N GLY A 109 11.05 14.75 -7.92
CA GLY A 109 12.38 14.31 -8.30
C GLY A 109 12.46 12.83 -8.63
N PRO A 110 13.65 12.32 -8.98
CA PRO A 110 13.85 10.91 -9.33
C PRO A 110 13.43 9.94 -8.22
N ASN A 111 13.46 10.39 -6.96
CA ASN A 111 13.22 9.57 -5.77
C ASN A 111 12.21 10.20 -4.81
N THR A 112 11.48 11.25 -5.22
CA THR A 112 10.57 11.97 -4.32
C THR A 112 9.25 12.28 -4.99
N ALA A 113 8.17 12.13 -4.23
CA ALA A 113 6.86 12.68 -4.55
C ALA A 113 6.23 13.26 -3.29
N THR A 114 5.64 14.44 -3.40
CA THR A 114 5.12 15.20 -2.25
C THR A 114 3.63 15.47 -2.43
N HIS A 115 2.90 15.49 -1.32
CA HIS A 115 1.53 15.97 -1.34
C HIS A 115 1.49 17.47 -1.67
N GLN A 116 0.53 17.90 -2.50
CA GLN A 116 0.34 19.32 -2.83
C GLN A 116 -1.10 19.80 -2.73
N LEU A 117 -2.05 18.91 -2.47
CA LEU A 117 -3.46 19.29 -2.39
C LEU A 117 -3.70 20.07 -1.09
N GLN A 118 -4.66 20.98 -1.13
CA GLN A 118 -5.11 21.74 0.03
C GLN A 118 -6.62 21.65 0.09
N ILE A 119 -7.12 20.44 0.31
CA ILE A 119 -8.55 20.17 0.45
C ILE A 119 -8.87 20.13 1.94
N PRO A 120 -9.69 21.07 2.47
CA PRO A 120 -10.07 21.07 3.87
C PRO A 120 -10.77 19.80 4.33
N VAL A 121 -10.63 19.51 5.63
CA VAL A 121 -11.36 18.45 6.34
C VAL A 121 -11.00 17.05 5.79
N MET A 122 -11.97 16.23 5.40
CA MET A 122 -11.73 14.79 5.17
C MET A 122 -10.90 14.52 3.92
N ASN A 123 -11.12 15.27 2.85
CA ASN A 123 -10.57 14.96 1.53
C ASN A 123 -9.11 15.40 1.33
N GLY A 124 -8.52 16.11 2.31
CA GLY A 124 -7.09 16.41 2.35
C GLY A 124 -6.43 16.08 3.69
N ARG A 125 -7.10 15.30 4.56
CA ARG A 125 -6.56 14.88 5.86
C ARG A 125 -5.37 13.94 5.69
N ASP A 126 -5.54 12.92 4.86
CA ASP A 126 -4.57 11.85 4.68
C ASP A 126 -3.62 12.23 3.55
N THR A 127 -2.47 12.75 3.93
CA THR A 127 -1.43 13.18 2.99
C THR A 127 -0.21 12.30 3.20
N THR A 128 0.43 11.91 2.10
CA THR A 128 1.65 11.12 2.20
C THR A 128 2.69 11.66 1.24
N GLU A 129 3.90 11.83 1.78
CA GLU A 129 5.10 12.04 0.98
C GLU A 129 5.75 10.69 0.75
N THR A 130 6.49 10.58 -0.35
CA THR A 130 7.20 9.37 -0.73
C THR A 130 8.65 9.68 -0.99
N HIS A 131 9.52 8.88 -0.39
CA HIS A 131 10.95 8.91 -0.60
C HIS A 131 11.47 7.52 -0.97
N PHE A 132 12.26 7.44 -2.04
CA PHE A 132 12.91 6.21 -2.49
C PHE A 132 14.41 6.26 -2.23
N TYR A 133 14.97 5.18 -1.71
CA TYR A 133 16.41 5.05 -1.51
C TYR A 133 16.88 3.62 -1.72
N THR A 134 18.19 3.43 -1.80
CA THR A 134 18.79 2.10 -1.91
C THR A 134 19.70 1.85 -0.72
N GLU A 135 19.52 0.70 -0.08
CA GLU A 135 20.36 0.25 1.03
C GLU A 135 20.65 -1.24 0.85
N GLY A 136 21.93 -1.63 0.96
CA GLY A 136 22.33 -3.03 0.81
C GLY A 136 21.93 -3.69 -0.53
N GLY A 137 21.81 -2.90 -1.60
CA GLY A 137 21.38 -3.35 -2.92
C GLY A 137 19.86 -3.53 -3.08
N ASN A 138 19.07 -3.20 -2.07
CA ASN A 138 17.61 -3.23 -2.15
C ASN A 138 17.06 -1.81 -2.25
N GLU A 139 16.05 -1.63 -3.11
CA GLU A 139 15.32 -0.36 -3.17
C GLU A 139 14.21 -0.36 -2.12
N TYR A 140 14.15 0.72 -1.37
CA TYR A 140 13.15 0.98 -0.35
C TYR A 140 12.30 2.19 -0.73
N MET A 141 11.06 2.18 -0.25
CA MET A 141 10.12 3.29 -0.35
C MET A 141 9.57 3.61 1.03
N GLU A 142 9.79 4.82 1.51
CA GLU A 142 9.16 5.38 2.69
C GLU A 142 7.89 6.12 2.28
N MET A 143 6.79 5.86 3.00
CA MET A 143 5.53 6.57 2.80
C MET A 143 4.70 6.57 4.08
N ALA A 144 4.39 7.75 4.62
CA ALA A 144 3.56 7.88 5.84
C ALA A 144 4.05 7.08 7.06
N GLY A 145 5.38 7.02 7.27
CA GLY A 145 5.99 6.22 8.36
C GLY A 145 6.04 4.72 8.09
N LEU A 146 5.52 4.27 6.95
CA LEU A 146 5.61 2.89 6.47
C LEU A 146 6.85 2.75 5.60
N LEU A 147 7.54 1.63 5.75
CA LEU A 147 8.73 1.29 4.99
C LEU A 147 8.46 0.06 4.14
N TYR A 148 8.64 0.21 2.83
CA TYR A 148 8.44 -0.87 1.88
C TYR A 148 9.75 -1.26 1.21
N VAL A 149 9.90 -2.53 0.88
CA VAL A 149 10.94 -3.03 -0.01
C VAL A 149 10.39 -3.27 -1.41
N SER A 150 11.18 -2.98 -2.44
CA SER A 150 10.83 -3.27 -3.83
C SER A 150 10.65 -4.77 -4.05
N GLY A 151 9.58 -5.13 -4.76
CA GLY A 151 9.25 -6.50 -5.12
C GLY A 151 10.30 -7.18 -5.99
N THR A 152 11.12 -6.39 -6.68
CA THR A 152 12.27 -6.89 -7.44
C THR A 152 13.33 -7.54 -6.53
N ASN A 153 13.34 -7.21 -5.23
CA ASN A 153 14.23 -7.79 -4.23
C ASN A 153 13.58 -8.98 -3.47
N VAL A 154 12.30 -9.27 -3.69
CA VAL A 154 11.59 -10.37 -3.03
C VAL A 154 11.97 -11.70 -3.68
N LYS A 155 12.57 -12.59 -2.88
CA LYS A 155 13.06 -13.89 -3.35
C LYS A 155 11.98 -14.98 -3.28
N PRO A 156 12.07 -16.03 -4.10
CA PRO A 156 11.25 -17.22 -3.90
C PRO A 156 11.51 -17.85 -2.53
N LEU A 157 10.46 -18.41 -1.93
CA LEU A 157 10.56 -19.26 -0.76
C LEU A 157 11.40 -20.50 -1.09
N ASP A 158 12.25 -20.94 -0.16
CA ASP A 158 12.98 -22.19 -0.31
C ASP A 158 12.00 -23.37 -0.42
N ALA A 159 12.09 -24.12 -1.52
CA ALA A 159 11.21 -25.25 -1.83
C ALA A 159 11.70 -26.59 -1.26
N GLY A 160 12.84 -26.60 -0.56
CA GLY A 160 13.37 -27.75 0.16
C GLY A 160 12.46 -28.18 1.32
N GLN A 161 12.68 -29.39 1.82
CA GLN A 161 11.84 -29.96 2.87
C GLN A 161 11.95 -29.18 4.20
N SER A 162 13.13 -28.65 4.51
CA SER A 162 13.40 -27.88 5.72
C SER A 162 14.28 -26.68 5.38
N SER A 163 13.91 -25.51 5.90
CA SER A 163 14.67 -24.27 5.75
C SER A 163 14.54 -23.38 6.98
N LYS A 164 15.37 -22.34 7.05
CA LYS A 164 15.36 -21.37 8.14
C LYS A 164 15.31 -19.95 7.60
N VAL A 165 14.53 -19.10 8.26
CA VAL A 165 14.47 -17.67 8.00
C VAL A 165 14.83 -16.93 9.28
N THR A 166 15.92 -16.16 9.25
CA THR A 166 16.33 -15.29 10.35
C THR A 166 16.07 -13.84 9.98
N LEU A 167 15.35 -13.09 10.84
CA LEU A 167 15.16 -11.66 10.66
C LEU A 167 16.45 -10.90 10.99
N GLN A 168 16.65 -9.74 10.38
CA GLN A 168 17.84 -8.93 10.63
C GLN A 168 17.68 -8.09 11.92
N ALA A 169 18.76 -7.44 12.35
CA ALA A 169 18.78 -6.58 13.53
C ALA A 169 17.85 -5.35 13.43
N ASN A 170 17.49 -4.93 12.21
CA ASN A 170 16.51 -3.87 11.97
C ASN A 170 15.05 -4.33 12.23
N GLY A 171 14.81 -5.64 12.42
CA GLY A 171 13.47 -6.17 12.66
C GLY A 171 12.54 -6.15 11.45
N HIS A 172 13.05 -5.87 10.25
CA HIS A 172 12.25 -5.86 9.04
C HIS A 172 11.68 -7.24 8.73
N ALA A 173 10.37 -7.30 8.46
CA ALA A 173 9.70 -8.48 7.98
C ALA A 173 10.30 -8.94 6.64
N LYS A 174 10.29 -10.25 6.41
CA LYS A 174 10.81 -10.87 5.18
C LYS A 174 9.66 -11.40 4.33
N TRP A 175 9.63 -10.94 3.09
CA TRP A 175 8.69 -11.37 2.07
C TRP A 175 9.31 -12.43 1.16
N PHE A 176 8.47 -13.36 0.71
CA PHE A 176 8.82 -14.39 -0.25
C PHE A 176 7.70 -14.56 -1.29
N THR A 177 8.07 -14.81 -2.54
CA THR A 177 7.12 -15.36 -3.53
C THR A 177 7.02 -16.87 -3.36
N ILE A 178 5.86 -17.45 -3.64
CA ILE A 178 5.69 -18.90 -3.60
C ILE A 178 6.08 -19.46 -4.97
N PRO A 179 7.20 -20.22 -5.09
CA PRO A 179 7.57 -20.82 -6.36
C PRO A 179 6.63 -21.97 -6.73
N GLN A 180 6.56 -22.30 -8.01
CA GLN A 180 5.73 -23.41 -8.51
C GLN A 180 6.03 -24.75 -7.82
N ALA A 181 7.29 -24.99 -7.42
CA ALA A 181 7.71 -26.20 -6.71
C ALA A 181 7.22 -26.28 -5.25
N ALA A 182 6.76 -25.18 -4.66
CA ALA A 182 6.19 -25.12 -3.32
C ALA A 182 4.65 -25.01 -3.34
N ALA A 183 4.06 -24.60 -4.46
CA ALA A 183 2.61 -24.49 -4.59
C ALA A 183 1.91 -25.83 -4.30
N GLY A 184 0.85 -25.79 -3.50
CA GLY A 184 0.08 -26.95 -3.07
C GLY A 184 0.68 -27.76 -1.92
N LYS A 185 1.97 -27.55 -1.57
CA LYS A 185 2.59 -28.17 -0.39
C LYS A 185 2.01 -27.60 0.90
N MET A 186 2.06 -28.39 1.96
CA MET A 186 1.77 -27.95 3.31
C MET A 186 3.01 -27.29 3.93
N MET A 187 2.94 -25.99 4.13
CA MET A 187 3.93 -25.25 4.91
C MET A 187 3.58 -25.32 6.39
N THR A 188 4.55 -25.71 7.21
CA THR A 188 4.50 -25.59 8.68
C THR A 188 5.62 -24.66 9.13
N VAL A 189 5.32 -23.70 10.00
CA VAL A 189 6.33 -22.77 10.54
C VAL A 189 6.43 -22.94 12.05
N THR A 190 7.63 -23.19 12.54
CA THR A 190 7.93 -23.10 13.98
C THR A 190 8.20 -21.65 14.32
N LEU A 191 7.29 -21.05 15.10
CA LEU A 191 7.34 -19.63 15.46
C LEU A 191 8.20 -19.41 16.71
N PRO A 192 8.99 -18.33 16.75
CA PRO A 192 9.53 -17.78 17.99
C PRO A 192 8.40 -17.13 18.80
N SER A 193 8.63 -16.86 20.09
CA SER A 193 7.61 -16.29 21.00
C SER A 193 7.04 -14.94 20.54
N LYS A 194 7.83 -14.16 19.79
CA LYS A 194 7.43 -12.87 19.21
C LYS A 194 7.55 -12.91 17.69
N GLY A 195 6.79 -13.81 17.06
CA GLY A 195 6.79 -13.97 15.61
C GLY A 195 5.45 -14.42 15.07
N ALA A 196 5.23 -14.13 13.79
CA ALA A 196 4.07 -14.52 13.03
C ALA A 196 4.45 -14.69 11.55
N PHE A 197 3.63 -15.42 10.82
CA PHE A 197 3.59 -15.32 9.37
C PHE A 197 2.17 -15.12 8.85
N ALA A 198 2.08 -14.53 7.66
CA ALA A 198 0.87 -14.50 6.86
C ALA A 198 1.16 -15.03 5.44
N VAL A 199 0.14 -15.64 4.83
CA VAL A 199 0.17 -16.15 3.45
C VAL A 199 -0.97 -15.53 2.68
N TYR A 200 -0.65 -15.09 1.46
CA TYR A 200 -1.60 -14.47 0.55
C TYR A 200 -1.65 -15.27 -0.75
N ASP A 201 -2.83 -15.35 -1.35
CA ASP A 201 -3.01 -15.89 -2.70
C ASP A 201 -2.54 -14.92 -3.79
N GLU A 202 -2.75 -15.29 -5.05
CA GLU A 202 -2.35 -14.49 -6.21
C GLU A 202 -3.05 -13.13 -6.31
N ASN A 203 -4.24 -13.01 -5.70
CA ASN A 203 -5.03 -11.78 -5.66
C ASN A 203 -4.68 -10.92 -4.43
N GLY A 204 -3.75 -11.36 -3.58
CA GLY A 204 -3.38 -10.69 -2.34
C GLY A 204 -4.38 -10.91 -1.20
N VAL A 205 -5.26 -11.90 -1.31
CA VAL A 205 -6.18 -12.26 -0.22
C VAL A 205 -5.42 -13.07 0.82
N CYS A 206 -5.48 -12.65 2.08
CA CYS A 206 -4.86 -13.39 3.18
C CYS A 206 -5.59 -14.72 3.41
N VAL A 207 -4.90 -15.83 3.16
CA VAL A 207 -5.43 -17.20 3.36
C VAL A 207 -5.06 -17.79 4.71
N ASN A 208 -4.00 -17.27 5.34
CA ASN A 208 -3.66 -17.59 6.73
C ASN A 208 -2.88 -16.43 7.35
N PHE A 209 -3.26 -16.03 8.55
CA PHE A 209 -2.45 -15.17 9.40
C PHE A 209 -2.41 -15.78 10.80
N THR A 210 -1.25 -16.27 11.19
CA THR A 210 -1.05 -17.06 12.43
C THR A 210 -1.59 -16.42 13.70
N ILE A 211 -1.55 -15.09 13.81
CA ILE A 211 -2.07 -14.35 14.97
C ILE A 211 -3.59 -14.49 15.10
N VAL A 212 -4.29 -14.54 13.97
CA VAL A 212 -5.76 -14.63 13.94
C VAL A 212 -6.22 -16.08 13.87
N SER A 213 -5.55 -16.91 13.07
CA SER A 213 -5.95 -18.31 12.88
C SER A 213 -5.51 -19.24 14.00
N GLY A 214 -4.46 -18.87 14.75
CA GLY A 214 -3.77 -19.79 15.66
C GLY A 214 -3.13 -20.99 14.95
N ASN A 215 -3.09 -20.99 13.62
CA ASN A 215 -2.68 -22.13 12.82
C ASN A 215 -1.33 -21.86 12.14
N ASN A 216 -0.33 -22.63 12.56
CA ASN A 216 1.02 -22.57 12.02
C ASN A 216 1.21 -23.42 10.75
N LYS A 217 0.14 -24.00 10.22
CA LYS A 217 0.12 -24.82 9.00
C LYS A 217 -0.79 -24.20 7.94
N VAL A 218 -0.33 -24.14 6.71
CA VAL A 218 -1.11 -23.59 5.59
C VAL A 218 -0.72 -24.24 4.27
N LYS A 219 -1.72 -24.49 3.40
CA LYS A 219 -1.47 -24.99 2.05
C LYS A 219 -1.06 -23.81 1.18
N LEU A 220 0.11 -23.89 0.57
CA LEU A 220 0.64 -22.76 -0.20
C LEU A 220 -0.17 -22.57 -1.50
N PRO A 221 -0.76 -21.37 -1.72
CA PRO A 221 -1.44 -21.07 -2.97
C PRO A 221 -0.45 -20.90 -4.12
N LYS A 222 -0.91 -21.15 -5.34
CA LYS A 222 -0.12 -20.85 -6.55
C LYS A 222 0.02 -19.33 -6.69
N ASN A 223 1.18 -18.87 -7.16
CA ASN A 223 1.50 -17.45 -7.41
C ASN A 223 1.31 -16.51 -6.19
N GLY A 224 1.21 -17.07 -4.98
CA GLY A 224 1.01 -16.30 -3.77
C GLY A 224 2.30 -15.75 -3.17
N THR A 225 2.17 -15.15 -2.00
CA THR A 225 3.30 -14.61 -1.23
C THR A 225 3.21 -15.00 0.25
N VAL A 226 4.36 -15.01 0.91
CA VAL A 226 4.49 -15.27 2.35
C VAL A 226 5.24 -14.10 2.96
N VAL A 227 4.75 -13.60 4.10
CA VAL A 227 5.50 -12.66 4.95
C VAL A 227 5.78 -13.29 6.30
N ILE A 228 7.02 -13.15 6.76
CA ILE A 228 7.48 -13.57 8.09
C ILE A 228 7.88 -12.30 8.85
N ALA A 229 7.26 -12.07 10.00
CA ALA A 229 7.46 -10.89 10.82
C ALA A 229 7.67 -11.30 12.28
N GLY A 230 8.50 -10.56 13.02
CA GLY A 230 8.82 -10.87 14.40
C GLY A 230 9.82 -9.91 15.01
N ALA A 231 10.28 -10.20 16.22
CA ALA A 231 11.32 -9.41 16.87
C ALA A 231 12.65 -9.49 16.07
N PRO A 232 13.51 -8.46 16.15
CA PRO A 232 14.84 -8.49 15.54
C PRO A 232 15.62 -9.77 15.87
N ASN A 233 16.36 -10.29 14.90
CA ASN A 233 17.18 -11.51 15.03
C ASN A 233 16.41 -12.82 15.31
N SER A 234 15.08 -12.80 15.26
CA SER A 234 14.27 -14.00 15.45
C SER A 234 14.47 -15.00 14.31
N GLU A 235 14.52 -16.28 14.66
CA GLU A 235 14.62 -17.40 13.71
C GLU A 235 13.29 -18.15 13.60
N PHE A 236 12.94 -18.52 12.38
CA PHE A 236 11.76 -19.28 12.02
C PHE A 236 12.21 -20.52 11.27
N ALA A 237 11.79 -21.71 11.71
CA ALA A 237 12.03 -22.94 10.97
C ALA A 237 10.80 -23.25 10.11
N ILE A 238 11.01 -23.54 8.83
CA ILE A 238 9.96 -23.83 7.85
C ILE A 238 10.12 -25.26 7.38
N THR A 239 9.03 -26.01 7.34
CA THR A 239 8.95 -27.35 6.76
C THR A 239 7.91 -27.37 5.65
N LEU A 240 8.24 -27.96 4.50
CA LEU A 240 7.34 -28.15 3.36
C LEU A 240 7.11 -29.65 3.12
N ASN A 241 5.86 -30.08 3.20
CA ASN A 241 5.43 -31.47 2.95
C ASN A 241 4.43 -31.57 1.79
#